data_AF-A0A1F8GTD0-F1
#
_entry.id   AF-A0A1F8GTD0-F1
#
_cell.length_a   1.000
_cell.length_b   1.000
_cell.length_c   1.000
_cell.angle_alpha   90.00
_cell.angle_beta   90.00
_cell.angle_gamma   90.00
#
_symmetry.space_group_name_H-M   'P 1'
#
loop_
_entity.id
_entity.type
_entity.pdbx_description
1 polymer ?
#
loop_
_entity_poly.entity_id
_entity_poly.type
_entity_poly.pdbx_seq_one_letter_code
_entity_poly.pdbx_strand_id
1 'polypeptide(L)'
;MDMRADQEILFDSIRGEVKKKRFYYGDTIRQLFIATAIVMLLTLPFFSHILPAQLTIAGIFIVGLGAGLTNPSRWWTIAFDAAIATCSLGVFEYYAVAEYQTANPSLLFVIINQGTALLFFLALYFSVKTLRNYYLQRI
;
A
#
# COMPACT_ATOMS: atom_id res chain seq x y z
N MET A 1 -32.24 43.00 16.04
CA MET A 1 -31.12 42.05 15.95
C MET A 1 -31.59 40.79 16.65
N ASP A 2 -31.94 39.76 15.88
CA ASP A 2 -32.57 38.55 16.41
C ASP A 2 -31.49 37.57 16.87
N MET A 3 -31.29 37.52 18.20
CA MET A 3 -30.25 36.69 18.83
C MET A 3 -30.39 35.19 18.53
N ARG A 4 -31.54 34.70 18.07
CA ARG A 4 -31.71 33.28 17.73
C ARG A 4 -31.12 32.94 16.37
N ALA A 5 -31.30 33.82 15.38
CA ALA A 5 -30.76 33.62 14.03
C ALA A 5 -29.23 33.65 14.03
N ASP A 6 -28.62 34.52 14.84
CA ASP A 6 -27.17 34.66 14.93
C ASP A 6 -26.50 33.44 15.59
N GLN A 7 -27.18 32.77 16.53
CA GLN A 7 -26.70 31.55 17.16
C GLN A 7 -26.71 30.37 16.18
N GLU A 8 -27.74 30.26 15.35
CA GLU A 8 -27.86 29.18 14.36
C GLU A 8 -26.77 29.26 13.28
N ILE A 9 -26.46 30.47 12.81
CA ILE A 9 -25.38 30.74 11.85
C ILE A 9 -24.00 30.43 12.45
N LEU A 10 -23.80 30.75 13.74
CA LEU A 10 -22.57 30.41 14.45
C LEU A 10 -22.41 28.89 14.61
N PHE A 11 -23.48 28.18 14.98
CA PHE A 11 -23.46 26.73 15.08
C PHE A 11 -23.19 26.06 13.73
N ASP A 12 -23.77 26.55 12.63
CA ASP A 12 -23.51 26.01 11.29
C ASP A 12 -22.11 26.37 10.75
N SER A 13 -21.57 27.54 11.09
CA SER A 13 -20.16 27.89 10.83
C SER A 13 -19.20 26.95 11.56
N ILE A 14 -19.45 26.68 12.85
CA ILE A 14 -18.66 25.73 13.65
C ILE A 14 -18.80 24.31 13.07
N ARG A 15 -20.01 23.92 12.63
CA ARG A 15 -20.26 22.59 12.04
C ARG A 15 -19.61 22.42 10.66
N GLY A 16 -19.53 23.49 9.87
CA GLY A 16 -18.87 23.54 8.57
C GLY A 16 -17.36 23.33 8.64
N GLU A 17 -16.71 23.80 9.72
CA GLU A 17 -15.28 23.57 9.95
C GLU A 17 -14.96 22.15 10.46
N VAL A 18 -15.90 21.49 11.13
CA VAL A 18 -15.66 20.23 11.89
C VAL A 18 -15.47 18.98 11.01
N LYS A 19 -15.68 19.04 9.69
CA LYS A 19 -15.46 17.86 8.83
C LYS A 19 -14.61 18.15 7.59
N LYS A 20 -13.41 18.70 7.80
CA LYS A 20 -12.31 18.49 6.86
C LYS A 20 -12.00 16.99 6.82
N LYS A 21 -12.71 16.27 5.94
CA LYS A 21 -12.57 14.82 5.73
C LYS A 21 -11.12 14.57 5.37
N ARG A 22 -10.33 14.09 6.33
CA ARG A 22 -8.93 13.72 6.08
C ARG A 22 -8.95 12.65 5.00
N PHE A 23 -8.51 12.99 3.79
CA PHE A 23 -8.29 12.04 2.70
C PHE A 23 -7.11 11.14 3.08
N TYR A 24 -7.39 10.11 3.87
CA TYR A 24 -6.44 9.12 4.35
C TYR A 24 -6.65 7.81 3.57
N TYR A 25 -5.60 7.29 2.96
CA TYR A 25 -5.65 6.08 2.14
C TYR A 25 -4.96 4.87 2.78
N GLY A 26 -4.56 4.95 4.06
CA GLY A 26 -3.82 3.82 4.65
C GLY A 26 -4.65 2.57 4.89
N ASP A 27 -5.99 2.67 4.96
CA ASP A 27 -6.84 1.46 4.88
C ASP A 27 -6.71 0.76 3.52
N THR A 28 -6.62 1.53 2.44
CA THR A 28 -6.37 0.99 1.08
C THR A 28 -4.98 0.38 0.98
N ILE A 29 -3.96 1.03 1.55
CA ILE A 29 -2.58 0.50 1.57
C ILE A 29 -2.57 -0.85 2.31
N ARG A 30 -3.15 -0.92 3.51
CA ARG A 30 -3.26 -2.16 4.29
C ARG A 30 -3.93 -3.28 3.51
N GLN A 31 -5.03 -2.99 2.81
CA GLN A 31 -5.72 -3.98 1.98
C GLN A 31 -4.83 -4.48 0.83
N LEU A 32 -4.08 -3.59 0.17
CA LEU A 32 -3.15 -3.96 -0.91
C LEU A 32 -2.00 -4.83 -0.40
N PHE A 33 -1.43 -4.51 0.76
CA PHE A 33 -0.37 -5.30 1.39
C PHE A 33 -0.87 -6.69 1.83
N ILE A 34 -2.08 -6.79 2.40
CA ILE A 34 -2.68 -8.10 2.73
C ILE A 34 -2.97 -8.89 1.45
N ALA A 35 -3.53 -8.26 0.43
CA ALA A 35 -3.84 -8.93 -0.84
C ALA A 35 -2.57 -9.50 -1.49
N THR A 36 -1.48 -8.72 -1.55
CA THR A 36 -0.19 -9.18 -2.08
C THR A 36 0.40 -10.31 -1.24
N ALA A 37 0.37 -10.22 0.10
CA ALA A 37 0.83 -11.29 0.97
C ALA A 37 0.05 -12.61 0.76
N ILE A 38 -1.27 -12.54 0.57
CA ILE A 38 -2.10 -13.71 0.26
C ILE A 38 -1.71 -14.30 -1.10
N VAL A 39 -1.54 -13.47 -2.13
CA VAL A 39 -1.09 -13.93 -3.46
C VAL A 39 0.26 -14.64 -3.34
N MET A 40 1.24 -14.06 -2.66
CA MET A 40 2.55 -14.69 -2.43
C MET A 40 2.44 -16.03 -1.69
N LEU A 41 1.57 -16.12 -0.67
CA LEU A 41 1.38 -17.34 0.11
C LEU A 41 0.74 -18.48 -0.71
N LEU A 42 -0.28 -18.16 -1.52
CA LEU A 42 -0.97 -19.15 -2.36
C LEU A 42 -0.10 -19.63 -3.53
N THR A 43 0.82 -18.78 -4.00
CA THR A 43 1.64 -19.05 -5.18
C THR A 43 2.96 -19.74 -4.85
N LEU A 44 3.43 -19.62 -3.60
CA LEU A 44 4.63 -20.28 -3.08
C LEU A 44 4.79 -21.77 -3.45
N PRO A 45 3.80 -22.67 -3.25
CA PRO A 45 3.99 -24.09 -3.53
C PRO A 45 4.28 -24.38 -5.01
N PHE A 46 3.73 -23.57 -5.92
CA PHE A 46 3.88 -23.74 -7.37
C PHE A 46 5.26 -23.30 -7.87
N PHE A 47 5.91 -22.35 -7.19
CA PHE A 47 7.14 -21.71 -7.64
C PHE A 47 8.37 -21.98 -6.76
N SER A 48 8.24 -22.93 -5.84
CA SER A 48 9.32 -23.38 -4.94
C SER A 48 10.58 -23.90 -5.66
N HIS A 49 10.49 -24.20 -6.95
CA HIS A 49 11.59 -24.66 -7.79
C HIS A 49 12.39 -23.52 -8.45
N ILE A 50 11.81 -22.31 -8.54
CA ILE A 50 12.41 -21.14 -9.20
C ILE A 50 13.08 -20.23 -8.17
N LEU A 51 12.43 -20.03 -7.03
CA LEU A 51 12.89 -19.16 -5.95
C LEU A 51 13.18 -19.96 -4.68
N PRO A 52 14.26 -19.65 -3.95
CA PRO A 52 14.52 -20.27 -2.67
C PRO A 52 13.38 -19.93 -1.71
N ALA A 53 12.70 -20.97 -1.21
CA ALA A 53 11.51 -20.83 -0.38
C ALA A 53 11.73 -19.93 0.85
N GLN A 54 12.94 -19.91 1.40
CA GLN A 54 13.31 -19.09 2.55
C GLN A 54 13.16 -17.59 2.28
N LEU A 55 13.57 -17.13 1.08
CA LEU A 55 13.46 -15.72 0.70
C LEU A 55 12.01 -15.32 0.48
N THR A 56 11.22 -16.17 -0.16
CA THR A 56 9.80 -15.88 -0.41
C THR A 56 9.02 -15.86 0.90
N ILE A 57 9.29 -16.79 1.82
CA ILE A 57 8.69 -16.80 3.17
C ILE A 57 9.06 -15.52 3.92
N ALA A 58 10.34 -15.13 3.93
CA ALA A 58 10.77 -13.88 4.56
C ALA A 58 10.04 -12.66 3.95
N GLY A 59 9.87 -12.63 2.62
CA GLY A 59 9.09 -11.61 1.93
C GLY A 59 7.62 -11.55 2.38
N ILE A 60 6.96 -12.71 2.50
CA ILE A 60 5.58 -12.79 3.02
C ILE A 60 5.49 -12.20 4.43
N PHE A 61 6.44 -12.54 5.31
CA PHE A 61 6.47 -11.99 6.66
C PHE A 61 6.70 -10.48 6.65
N ILE A 62 7.65 -9.96 5.86
CA ILE A 62 7.93 -8.51 5.80
C ILE A 62 6.69 -7.75 5.31
N VAL A 63 6.06 -8.20 4.23
CA VAL A 63 4.87 -7.56 3.66
C VAL A 63 3.67 -7.68 4.61
N GLY A 64 3.46 -8.86 5.20
CA GLY A 64 2.36 -9.10 6.14
C GLY A 64 2.50 -8.32 7.45
N LEU A 65 3.72 -8.25 8.00
CA LEU A 65 4.04 -7.42 9.16
C LEU A 65 3.91 -5.94 8.82
N GLY A 66 4.36 -5.52 7.64
CA GLY A 66 4.12 -4.17 7.13
C GLY A 66 2.64 -3.81 7.17
N ALA A 67 1.78 -4.67 6.64
CA ALA A 67 0.33 -4.50 6.67
C ALA A 67 -0.25 -4.36 8.09
N GLY A 68 0.28 -5.12 9.06
CA GLY A 68 -0.13 -5.04 10.46
C GLY A 68 0.39 -3.79 11.18
N LEU A 69 1.56 -3.29 10.77
CA LEU A 69 2.21 -2.11 11.34
C LEU A 69 1.73 -0.79 10.71
N THR A 70 1.05 -0.84 9.56
CA THR A 70 0.42 0.32 8.90
C THR A 70 -0.54 1.02 9.87
N ASN A 71 -0.04 2.03 10.58
CA ASN A 71 -0.81 2.84 11.52
C ASN A 71 -1.09 4.24 10.92
N PRO A 72 -2.36 4.67 10.83
CA PRO A 72 -2.75 6.00 10.35
C PRO A 72 -2.14 7.19 11.07
N SER A 73 -1.75 6.99 12.32
CA SER A 73 -1.44 8.08 13.23
C SER A 73 -0.01 8.58 13.10
N ARG A 74 0.91 7.78 12.53
CA ARG A 74 2.34 8.08 12.53
C ARG A 74 2.88 8.25 11.11
N TRP A 75 3.63 9.32 10.87
CA TRP A 75 4.23 9.57 9.55
C TRP A 75 5.32 8.55 9.20
N TRP A 76 6.03 8.04 10.21
CA TRP A 76 7.08 7.02 10.05
C TRP A 76 6.56 5.71 9.45
N THR A 77 5.35 5.28 9.81
CA THR A 77 4.76 4.04 9.27
C THR A 77 4.42 4.20 7.80
N ILE A 78 3.93 5.36 7.37
CA ILE A 78 3.66 5.65 5.95
C ILE A 78 4.96 5.65 5.13
N ALA A 79 6.05 6.21 5.68
CA ALA A 79 7.35 6.18 5.02
C ALA A 79 7.92 4.75 4.92
N PHE A 80 7.71 3.93 5.95
CA PHE A 80 8.10 2.52 5.94
C PHE A 80 7.30 1.70 4.92
N ASP A 81 5.99 1.91 4.84
CA ASP A 81 5.12 1.28 3.83
C ASP A 81 5.55 1.66 2.41
N ALA A 82 5.89 2.93 2.18
CA ALA A 82 6.44 3.37 0.90
C ALA A 82 7.75 2.66 0.56
N ALA A 83 8.67 2.54 1.53
CA ALA A 83 9.94 1.85 1.33
C ALA A 83 9.75 0.36 0.99
N ILE A 84 8.89 -0.35 1.73
CA ILE A 84 8.57 -1.75 1.42
C ILE A 84 7.94 -1.85 0.03
N ALA A 85 6.97 -0.99 -0.30
CA ALA A 85 6.32 -1.03 -1.60
C ALA A 85 7.31 -0.77 -2.75
N THR A 86 8.26 0.15 -2.59
CA THR A 86 9.34 0.38 -3.58
C THR A 86 10.25 -0.83 -3.74
N CYS A 87 10.74 -1.40 -2.63
CA CYS A 87 11.62 -2.56 -2.69
C CYS A 87 10.91 -3.77 -3.31
N SER A 88 9.68 -4.05 -2.87
CA SER A 88 8.89 -5.16 -3.41
C SER A 88 8.55 -4.96 -4.89
N LEU A 89 8.14 -3.75 -5.30
CA LEU A 89 7.91 -3.43 -6.71
C LEU A 89 9.13 -3.77 -7.57
N GLY A 90 10.33 -3.32 -7.17
CA GLY A 90 11.56 -3.59 -7.91
C GLY A 90 11.89 -5.08 -8.00
N VAL A 91 11.72 -5.82 -6.90
CA VAL A 91 11.96 -7.27 -6.85
C VAL A 91 11.00 -8.02 -7.77
N PHE A 92 9.69 -7.75 -7.67
CA PHE A 92 8.68 -8.46 -8.46
C PHE A 92 8.75 -8.13 -9.94
N GLU A 93 9.01 -6.87 -10.29
CA GLU A 93 9.21 -6.47 -11.69
C GLU A 93 10.46 -7.13 -12.27
N TYR A 94 11.57 -7.14 -11.51
CA TYR A 94 12.80 -7.80 -11.95
C TYR A 94 12.58 -9.28 -12.25
N TYR A 95 11.91 -10.03 -11.36
CA TYR A 95 11.64 -11.44 -11.59
C TYR A 95 10.65 -11.69 -12.73
N ALA A 96 9.64 -10.82 -12.93
CA ALA A 96 8.73 -10.92 -14.05
C ALA A 96 9.47 -10.75 -15.40
N VAL A 97 10.32 -9.73 -15.50
CA VAL A 97 11.11 -9.45 -16.71
C VAL A 97 12.16 -10.53 -16.95
N ALA A 98 12.87 -10.95 -15.90
CA ALA A 98 13.90 -11.98 -16.00
C ALA A 98 13.34 -13.32 -16.50
N GLU A 99 12.18 -13.76 -15.98
CA GLU A 99 11.53 -14.98 -16.44
C GLU A 99 11.06 -14.85 -17.90
N TYR A 100 10.50 -13.69 -18.28
CA TYR A 100 10.01 -13.46 -19.64
C TYR A 100 11.12 -13.52 -20.70
N GLN A 101 12.37 -13.26 -20.32
CA GLN A 101 13.54 -13.33 -21.21
C GLN A 101 14.13 -14.73 -21.37
N THR A 102 13.63 -15.72 -20.62
CA THR A 102 14.13 -17.10 -20.73
C THR A 102 13.64 -17.79 -22.01
N ALA A 103 14.33 -18.85 -22.43
CA ALA A 103 13.98 -19.58 -23.66
C ALA A 103 12.63 -20.32 -23.57
N ASN A 104 12.19 -20.69 -22.37
CA ASN A 104 10.91 -21.36 -22.10
C ASN A 104 10.23 -20.69 -20.91
N PRO A 105 9.63 -19.49 -21.09
CA PRO A 105 9.13 -18.70 -19.98
C PRO A 105 7.87 -19.32 -19.37
N SER A 106 7.81 -19.37 -18.04
CA SER A 106 6.59 -19.68 -17.32
C SER A 106 5.66 -18.47 -17.33
N LEU A 107 4.72 -18.44 -18.29
CA LEU A 107 3.75 -17.34 -18.41
C LEU A 107 2.94 -17.12 -17.12
N LEU A 108 2.65 -18.20 -16.38
CA LEU A 108 1.92 -18.15 -15.11
C LEU A 108 2.75 -17.40 -14.04
N PHE A 109 4.06 -17.66 -13.96
CA PHE A 109 4.97 -16.95 -13.06
C PHE A 109 5.09 -15.47 -13.43
N VAL A 110 5.26 -15.17 -14.73
CA VAL A 110 5.35 -13.79 -15.24
C VAL A 110 4.09 -12.99 -14.87
N ILE A 111 2.90 -13.53 -15.16
CA ILE A 111 1.63 -12.82 -14.91
C ILE A 111 1.42 -12.58 -13.41
N ILE A 112 1.75 -13.54 -12.55
CA ILE A 112 1.58 -13.40 -11.10
C ILE A 112 2.54 -12.37 -10.53
N ASN A 113 3.81 -12.39 -10.93
CA ASN A 113 4.79 -11.40 -10.47
C ASN A 113 4.48 -10.02 -11.01
N GLN A 114 4.07 -9.89 -12.28
CA GLN A 114 3.61 -8.63 -12.86
C GLN A 114 2.37 -8.10 -12.12
N GLY A 115 1.39 -8.96 -11.85
CA GLY A 115 0.20 -8.59 -11.09
C GLY A 115 0.53 -8.11 -9.67
N THR A 116 1.46 -8.81 -9.01
CA THR A 116 1.95 -8.44 -7.67
C THR A 116 2.73 -7.12 -7.69
N ALA A 117 3.57 -6.90 -8.70
CA ALA A 117 4.27 -5.66 -8.95
C ALA A 117 3.27 -4.50 -9.12
N LEU A 118 2.21 -4.68 -9.92
CA LEU A 118 1.15 -3.67 -10.08
C LEU A 118 0.46 -3.33 -8.75
N LEU A 119 0.18 -4.32 -7.89
CA LEU A 119 -0.39 -4.06 -6.57
C LEU A 119 0.57 -3.25 -5.68
N PHE A 120 1.87 -3.55 -5.71
CA PHE A 120 2.87 -2.75 -5.00
C PHE A 120 3.04 -1.35 -5.58
N PHE A 121 2.92 -1.18 -6.89
CA PHE A 121 2.91 0.14 -7.54
C PHE A 121 1.73 0.99 -7.03
N LEU A 122 0.54 0.40 -6.94
CA LEU A 122 -0.63 1.09 -6.37
C LEU A 122 -0.41 1.41 -4.89
N ALA A 123 0.14 0.48 -4.12
CA ALA A 123 0.46 0.69 -2.70
C ALA A 123 1.46 1.84 -2.51
N LEU A 124 2.49 1.91 -3.36
CA LEU A 124 3.46 2.99 -3.38
C LEU A 124 2.80 4.33 -3.71
N TYR A 125 1.96 4.37 -4.76
CA TYR A 125 1.21 5.57 -5.14
C TYR A 125 0.37 6.12 -3.99
N PHE A 126 -0.41 5.26 -3.32
CA PHE A 126 -1.24 5.67 -2.18
C PHE A 126 -0.40 6.07 -0.96
N SER A 127 0.74 5.40 -0.74
CA SER A 127 1.68 5.76 0.35
C SER A 127 2.24 7.16 0.15
N VAL A 128 2.75 7.46 -1.05
CA VAL A 128 3.26 8.79 -1.41
C VAL A 128 2.17 9.86 -1.37
N LYS A 129 0.96 9.55 -1.85
CA LYS A 129 -0.18 10.46 -1.79
C LYS A 129 -0.56 10.80 -0.35
N THR A 130 -0.54 9.80 0.54
CA THR A 130 -0.82 9.99 1.97
C THR A 130 0.27 10.82 2.64
N LEU A 131 1.54 10.54 2.32
CA LEU A 131 2.69 11.30 2.82
C LEU A 131 2.60 12.78 2.39
N ARG A 132 2.32 13.05 1.11
CA ARG A 132 2.11 14.41 0.60
C ARG A 132 0.98 15.13 1.34
N ASN A 133 -0.17 14.46 1.55
CA ASN A 133 -1.30 15.05 2.26
C ASN A 133 -0.95 15.37 3.73
N TYR A 134 -0.13 14.52 4.36
CA TYR A 134 0.37 14.77 5.71
C TYR A 134 1.25 16.03 5.78
N TYR A 135 2.18 16.21 4.83
CA TYR A 135 3.02 17.41 4.75
C TYR A 135 2.21 18.69 4.46
N LEU A 136 1.26 18.63 3.53
CA LEU A 136 0.42 19.78 3.18
C LEU A 136 -0.54 20.22 4.30
N GLN A 137 -0.89 19.33 5.23
CA GLN A 137 -1.71 19.69 6.40
C GLN A 137 -0.88 20.29 7.55
N ARG A 138 0.45 20.20 7.49
CA ARG A 138 1.36 20.68 8.54
C ARG A 138 1.94 22.07 8.27
N ILE A 139 1.78 22.59 7.05
CA ILE A 139 2.14 23.96 6.63
C ILE A 139 0.86 24.79 6.70
#